data_AF-A0A1B9B212-F1
#
_entry.id   AF-A0A1B9B212-F1
#
_cell.length_a   1.000
_cell.length_b   1.000
_cell.length_c   1.000
_cell.angle_alpha   90.00
_cell.angle_beta   90.00
_cell.angle_gamma   90.00
#
_symmetry.space_group_name_H-M   'P 1'
#
loop_
_entity.id
_entity.type
_entity.pdbx_description
1 polymer ?
#
loop_
_entity_poly.entity_id
_entity_poly.type
_entity_poly.pdbx_seq_one_letter_code
_entity_poly.pdbx_strand_id
1 'polypeptide(L)'
;MEKNVITRREDYEISPFTFAVVPVEYGSKTYSKVIEFDEEILVPFRPSEVVKSSCDYFGADYPGRCQSTKKLLGISHKVPISLEPANRLFFFPTTSPAKESCIWLSYEHIVSRVKIDATKTQINFHNKQSIVVPVSYSIIENQMLRTAMLKSKLLQTLAETERKTHYLYNAMQVNDRNSDFQAKHGLMHSSNSYKEGR
;
A
#
# COMPACT_ATOMS: atom_id res chain seq x y z
N MET A 1 -17.25 8.30 -27.07
CA MET A 1 -16.73 8.66 -25.74
C MET A 1 -17.89 8.54 -24.79
N GLU A 2 -18.03 7.38 -24.15
CA GLU A 2 -19.05 7.20 -23.11
C GLU A 2 -18.75 8.17 -21.97
N LYS A 3 -19.79 8.84 -21.47
CA LYS A 3 -19.68 9.70 -20.30
C LYS A 3 -19.36 8.79 -19.12
N ASN A 4 -18.16 8.88 -18.55
CA ASN A 4 -17.86 8.24 -17.28
C ASN A 4 -18.93 8.67 -16.28
N VAL A 5 -19.67 7.71 -15.74
CA VAL A 5 -20.65 7.96 -14.68
C VAL A 5 -19.86 8.41 -13.46
N ILE A 6 -20.14 9.61 -12.96
CA ILE A 6 -19.51 10.12 -11.74
C ILE A 6 -20.42 9.76 -10.57
N THR A 7 -20.00 8.78 -9.78
CA THR A 7 -20.67 8.40 -8.53
C THR A 7 -20.30 9.40 -7.44
N ARG A 8 -21.23 9.77 -6.55
CA ARG A 8 -20.91 10.57 -5.35
C ARG A 8 -20.86 9.66 -4.13
N ARG A 9 -19.85 9.85 -3.28
CA ARG A 9 -19.73 9.15 -1.99
C ARG A 9 -19.39 10.15 -0.89
N GLU A 10 -19.90 9.91 0.31
CA GLU A 10 -19.64 10.75 1.48
C GLU A 10 -18.29 10.43 2.13
N ASP A 11 -17.76 9.23 1.90
CA ASP A 11 -16.47 8.73 2.34
C ASP A 11 -15.77 7.95 1.21
N TYR A 12 -14.47 7.67 1.42
CA TYR A 12 -13.68 6.88 0.48
C TYR A 12 -12.37 6.38 1.09
N GLU A 13 -12.13 5.08 0.94
CA GLU A 13 -10.86 4.41 1.22
C GLU A 13 -10.19 4.00 -0.09
N ILE A 14 -8.89 4.31 -0.21
CA ILE A 14 -8.08 3.86 -1.33
C ILE A 14 -8.04 2.32 -1.36
N SER A 15 -8.27 1.77 -2.54
CA SER A 15 -8.37 0.34 -2.81
C SER A 15 -7.45 -0.06 -3.98
N PRO A 16 -7.33 -1.36 -4.29
CA PRO A 16 -6.63 -1.84 -5.49
C PRO A 16 -7.24 -1.37 -6.82
N PHE A 17 -8.42 -0.74 -6.81
CA PHE A 17 -9.04 -0.15 -8.00
C PHE A 17 -8.67 1.32 -8.17
N THR A 18 -8.12 1.98 -7.15
CA THR A 18 -7.84 3.42 -7.16
C THR A 18 -6.61 3.76 -7.99
N PHE A 19 -6.77 4.53 -9.06
CA PHE A 19 -5.68 4.96 -9.93
C PHE A 19 -5.09 6.30 -9.52
N ALA A 20 -5.96 7.24 -9.17
CA ALA A 20 -5.55 8.58 -8.79
C ALA A 20 -6.59 9.26 -7.89
N VAL A 21 -6.11 10.15 -7.03
CA VAL A 21 -6.94 11.08 -6.26
C VAL A 21 -6.58 12.49 -6.71
N VAL A 22 -7.50 13.13 -7.43
CA VAL A 22 -7.30 14.40 -8.12
C VAL A 22 -8.12 15.49 -7.44
N PRO A 23 -7.54 16.65 -7.07
CA PRO A 23 -8.30 17.75 -6.53
C PRO A 23 -9.20 18.35 -7.61
N VAL A 24 -10.43 18.68 -7.22
CA VAL A 24 -11.39 19.39 -8.06
C VAL A 24 -12.02 20.53 -7.27
N GLU A 25 -12.21 21.68 -7.93
CA GLU A 25 -12.92 22.80 -7.34
C GLU A 25 -14.42 22.48 -7.26
N TYR A 26 -15.01 22.68 -6.08
CA TYR A 26 -16.44 22.51 -5.85
C TYR A 26 -16.96 23.73 -5.07
N GLY A 27 -17.41 24.73 -5.82
CA GLY A 27 -17.72 26.05 -5.25
C GLY A 27 -16.48 26.66 -4.62
N SER A 28 -16.55 27.02 -3.33
CA SER A 28 -15.42 27.55 -2.57
C SER A 28 -14.59 26.47 -1.84
N LYS A 29 -14.88 25.18 -2.08
CA LYS A 29 -14.21 24.05 -1.43
C LYS A 29 -13.41 23.25 -2.46
N THR A 30 -12.48 22.45 -1.97
CA THR A 30 -11.74 21.47 -2.77
C THR A 30 -12.24 20.08 -2.43
N TYR A 31 -12.79 19.40 -3.43
CA TYR A 31 -13.19 17.99 -3.36
C TYR A 31 -12.14 17.12 -4.05
N SER A 32 -12.34 15.81 -3.96
CA SER A 32 -11.50 14.83 -4.63
C SER A 32 -12.33 14.10 -5.68
N LYS A 33 -11.81 14.10 -6.91
CA LYS A 33 -12.22 13.14 -7.93
C LYS A 33 -11.27 11.96 -7.87
N VAL A 34 -11.79 10.82 -7.44
CA VAL A 34 -11.08 9.57 -7.45
C VAL A 34 -11.33 8.87 -8.78
N ILE A 35 -10.26 8.46 -9.43
CA ILE A 35 -10.33 7.70 -10.68
C ILE A 35 -10.10 6.24 -10.31
N GLU A 36 -11.07 5.38 -10.59
CA GLU A 36 -10.94 3.94 -10.46
C GLU A 36 -10.80 3.25 -11.83
N PHE A 37 -10.81 1.92 -11.83
CA PHE A 37 -10.68 1.13 -13.05
C PHE A 37 -11.82 1.38 -14.05
N ASP A 38 -13.06 1.44 -13.58
CA ASP A 38 -14.29 1.53 -14.38
C ASP A 38 -15.21 2.70 -14.01
N GLU A 39 -14.99 3.35 -12.86
CA GLU A 39 -15.75 4.53 -12.44
C GLU A 39 -14.89 5.73 -12.03
N GLU A 40 -15.53 6.90 -11.99
CA GLU A 40 -14.99 8.09 -11.33
C GLU A 40 -15.88 8.43 -10.14
N ILE A 41 -15.28 8.70 -8.98
CA ILE A 41 -16.01 8.96 -7.75
C ILE A 41 -15.69 10.38 -7.26
N LEU A 42 -16.72 11.17 -6.96
CA LEU A 42 -16.59 12.48 -6.33
C LEU A 42 -16.81 12.35 -4.82
N VAL A 43 -15.83 12.83 -4.05
CA VAL A 43 -15.79 12.74 -2.58
C VAL A 43 -15.63 14.14 -1.98
N PRO A 44 -16.39 14.52 -0.93
CA PRO A 44 -16.38 15.86 -0.35
C PRO A 44 -15.16 16.18 0.53
N PHE A 45 -14.00 15.59 0.24
CA PHE A 45 -12.75 15.74 0.99
C PHE A 45 -11.58 16.10 0.07
N ARG A 46 -10.56 16.75 0.60
CA ARG A 46 -9.32 17.06 -0.14
C ARG A 46 -8.51 15.78 -0.39
N PRO A 47 -7.66 15.73 -1.44
CA PRO A 47 -6.87 14.53 -1.73
C PRO A 47 -5.99 14.09 -0.55
N SER A 48 -5.45 15.03 0.21
CA SER A 48 -4.66 14.74 1.40
C SER A 48 -5.47 14.19 2.57
N GLU A 49 -6.76 14.51 2.66
CA GLU A 49 -7.68 13.97 3.67
C GLU A 49 -8.06 12.53 3.31
N VAL A 50 -8.42 12.27 2.04
CA VAL A 50 -8.69 10.91 1.53
C VAL A 50 -7.51 9.97 1.77
N VAL A 51 -6.28 10.45 1.51
CA VAL A 51 -5.07 9.65 1.74
C VAL A 51 -4.84 9.39 3.23
N LYS A 52 -5.10 10.37 4.10
CA LYS A 52 -4.94 10.23 5.55
C LYS A 52 -5.96 9.26 6.14
N SER A 53 -7.24 9.41 5.81
CA SER A 53 -8.29 8.47 6.25
C SER A 53 -8.01 7.06 5.76
N SER A 54 -7.53 6.90 4.52
CA SER A 54 -7.10 5.60 4.01
C SER A 54 -5.93 5.01 4.80
N CYS A 55 -4.96 5.84 5.22
CA CYS A 55 -3.87 5.37 6.08
C CYS A 55 -4.42 4.80 7.41
N ASP A 56 -5.33 5.55 8.04
CA ASP A 56 -5.98 5.17 9.29
C ASP A 56 -6.81 3.88 9.14
N TYR A 57 -7.54 3.73 8.02
CA TYR A 57 -8.27 2.51 7.68
C TYR A 57 -7.35 1.27 7.64
N PHE A 58 -6.15 1.39 7.07
CA PHE A 58 -5.14 0.31 7.07
C PHE A 58 -4.29 0.27 8.35
N GLY A 59 -4.78 0.83 9.45
CA GLY A 59 -4.24 0.64 10.79
C GLY A 59 -2.95 1.40 11.12
N ALA A 60 -2.55 2.39 10.32
CA ALA A 60 -1.41 3.24 10.67
C ALA A 60 -1.52 4.64 10.06
N ASP A 61 -1.25 5.65 10.87
CA ASP A 61 -1.43 7.04 10.48
C ASP A 61 -0.47 7.50 9.36
N TYR A 62 -0.89 8.57 8.68
CA TYR A 62 -0.10 9.15 7.59
C TYR A 62 1.29 9.68 8.05
N PRO A 63 1.43 10.40 9.18
CA PRO A 63 2.73 10.87 9.66
C PRO A 63 3.72 9.73 9.95
N GLY A 64 3.27 8.64 10.58
CA GLY A 64 4.10 7.48 10.88
C GLY A 64 4.62 6.79 9.61
N ARG A 65 3.75 6.60 8.62
CA ARG A 65 4.13 6.04 7.30
C ARG A 65 5.15 6.93 6.58
N CYS A 66 4.96 8.25 6.63
CA CYS A 66 5.91 9.20 6.08
C CYS A 66 7.26 9.10 6.80
N GLN A 67 7.28 9.11 8.13
CA GLN A 67 8.51 9.05 8.92
C GLN A 67 9.28 7.75 8.64
N SER A 68 8.58 6.61 8.59
CA SER A 68 9.17 5.32 8.24
C SER A 68 9.82 5.36 6.86
N THR A 69 9.11 5.87 5.85
CA THR A 69 9.64 5.99 4.48
C THR A 69 10.86 6.91 4.41
N LYS A 70 10.84 8.05 5.11
CA LYS A 70 11.98 8.98 5.19
C LYS A 70 13.22 8.29 5.74
N LYS A 71 13.08 7.54 6.85
CA LYS A 71 14.18 6.77 7.46
C LYS A 71 14.68 5.66 6.52
N LEU A 72 13.76 4.95 5.87
CA LEU A 72 14.07 3.81 5.02
C LEU A 72 14.81 4.21 3.73
N LEU A 73 14.50 5.38 3.16
CA LEU A 73 15.00 5.81 1.85
C LEU A 73 15.91 7.04 1.88
N GLY A 74 16.08 7.70 3.04
CA GLY A 74 16.87 8.93 3.14
C GLY A 74 16.25 10.11 2.37
N ILE A 75 14.94 10.10 2.15
CA ILE A 75 14.22 11.18 1.45
C ILE A 75 13.56 12.13 2.45
N SER A 76 13.40 13.40 2.07
CA SER A 76 12.85 14.44 2.96
C SER A 76 11.50 15.02 2.50
N HIS A 77 11.29 15.12 1.19
CA HIS A 77 10.14 15.81 0.59
C HIS A 77 9.38 14.92 -0.39
N LYS A 78 8.07 15.20 -0.56
CA LYS A 78 7.15 14.48 -1.47
C LYS A 78 7.24 12.97 -1.25
N VAL A 79 7.14 12.58 0.01
CA VAL A 79 7.37 11.20 0.45
C VAL A 79 6.28 10.30 -0.14
N PRO A 80 6.61 9.26 -0.92
CA PRO A 80 5.66 8.24 -1.31
C PRO A 80 5.22 7.46 -0.07
N ILE A 81 4.06 6.84 -0.13
CA ILE A 81 3.52 6.03 0.97
C ILE A 81 3.17 4.65 0.45
N SER A 82 3.25 3.68 1.37
CA SER A 82 2.55 2.42 1.21
C SER A 82 1.40 2.40 2.20
N LEU A 83 0.18 2.23 1.71
CA LEU A 83 -1.02 2.04 2.52
C LEU A 83 -1.07 0.59 3.01
N GLU A 84 -0.88 -0.34 2.07
CA GLU A 84 -0.84 -1.76 2.35
C GLU A 84 0.08 -2.45 1.32
N PRO A 85 1.30 -2.85 1.72
CA PRO A 85 2.26 -3.42 0.78
C PRO A 85 1.81 -4.77 0.21
N ALA A 86 1.08 -5.58 0.99
CA ALA A 86 0.56 -6.89 0.58
C ALA A 86 -0.39 -6.77 -0.63
N ASN A 87 -1.28 -5.77 -0.60
CA ASN A 87 -2.19 -5.44 -1.70
C ASN A 87 -1.59 -4.45 -2.70
N ARG A 88 -0.29 -4.19 -2.62
CA ARG A 88 0.46 -3.31 -3.53
C ARG A 88 -0.07 -1.88 -3.61
N LEU A 89 -0.66 -1.37 -2.52
CA LEU A 89 -1.19 -0.01 -2.46
C LEU A 89 -0.06 1.00 -2.19
N PHE A 90 0.65 1.35 -3.26
CA PHE A 90 1.74 2.33 -3.24
C PHE A 90 1.33 3.61 -3.96
N PHE A 91 1.35 4.72 -3.25
CA PHE A 91 0.93 6.02 -3.76
C PHE A 91 2.01 7.07 -3.61
N PHE A 92 2.06 8.03 -4.53
CA PHE A 92 2.97 9.16 -4.41
C PHE A 92 2.32 10.49 -4.79
N PRO A 93 2.71 11.59 -4.13
CA PRO A 93 2.20 12.91 -4.46
C PRO A 93 2.96 13.51 -5.65
N THR A 94 2.27 14.25 -6.52
CA THR A 94 2.89 14.99 -7.64
C THR A 94 3.57 16.27 -7.16
N THR A 95 3.02 16.91 -6.12
CA THR A 95 3.61 18.10 -5.47
C THR A 95 3.74 17.90 -3.97
N SER A 96 3.76 18.97 -3.17
CA SER A 96 3.74 18.82 -1.71
C SER A 96 2.33 18.40 -1.28
N PRO A 97 2.16 17.38 -0.42
CA PRO A 97 0.85 16.98 0.12
C PRO A 97 0.06 18.10 0.81
N ALA A 98 0.74 19.17 1.24
CA ALA A 98 0.11 20.35 1.83
C ALA A 98 -0.51 21.30 0.79
N LYS A 99 -0.19 21.16 -0.51
CA LYS A 99 -0.79 21.97 -1.58
C LYS A 99 -2.15 21.40 -1.96
N GLU A 100 -3.14 22.28 -2.11
CA GLU A 100 -4.50 21.90 -2.52
C GLU A 100 -4.54 21.31 -3.94
N SER A 101 -3.59 21.69 -4.81
CA SER A 101 -3.43 21.13 -6.16
C SER A 101 -2.68 19.80 -6.21
N CYS A 102 -2.33 19.21 -5.06
CA CYS A 102 -1.59 17.96 -5.03
C CYS A 102 -2.46 16.79 -5.52
N ILE A 103 -1.97 16.10 -6.55
CA ILE A 103 -2.55 14.84 -7.04
C ILE A 103 -1.79 13.69 -6.41
N TRP A 104 -2.50 12.64 -6.02
CA TRP A 104 -1.91 11.36 -5.63
C TRP A 104 -2.12 10.33 -6.73
N LEU A 105 -1.05 9.63 -7.08
CA LEU A 105 -1.07 8.62 -8.13
C LEU A 105 -0.71 7.25 -7.56
N SER A 106 -1.43 6.22 -7.97
CA SER A 106 -1.06 4.84 -7.71
C SER A 106 0.12 4.44 -8.59
N TYR A 107 1.16 3.89 -7.98
CA TYR A 107 2.32 3.38 -8.69
C TYR A 107 1.98 2.17 -9.58
N GLU A 108 1.12 1.26 -9.09
CA GLU A 108 0.84 0.00 -9.80
C GLU A 108 0.10 0.21 -11.12
N HIS A 109 -0.73 1.26 -11.22
CA HIS A 109 -1.61 1.42 -12.36
C HIS A 109 -1.00 2.18 -13.54
N ILE A 110 0.16 2.84 -13.34
CA ILE A 110 0.80 3.66 -14.38
C ILE A 110 1.61 2.79 -15.35
N VAL A 111 1.15 2.74 -16.60
CA VAL A 111 1.81 2.01 -17.70
C VAL A 111 2.88 2.86 -18.37
N SER A 112 2.58 4.11 -18.68
CA SER A 112 3.55 5.01 -19.32
C SER A 112 3.31 6.46 -18.94
N ARG A 113 4.35 7.28 -19.12
CA ARG A 113 4.31 8.73 -18.92
C ARG A 113 4.83 9.39 -20.18
N VAL A 114 4.18 10.46 -20.61
CA VAL A 114 4.58 11.20 -21.82
C VAL A 114 4.75 12.67 -21.45
N LYS A 115 5.88 13.26 -21.82
CA LYS A 115 6.09 14.70 -21.67
C LYS A 115 5.21 15.43 -22.67
N ILE A 116 4.28 16.26 -22.18
CA ILE A 116 3.49 17.15 -23.05
C ILE A 116 4.26 18.44 -23.29
N ASP A 117 4.70 19.08 -22.20
CA ASP A 117 5.52 20.31 -22.24
C ASP A 117 6.50 20.36 -21.05
N ALA A 118 7.10 21.53 -20.79
CA ALA A 118 8.04 21.70 -19.67
C ALA A 118 7.40 21.54 -18.28
N THR A 119 6.09 21.74 -18.19
CA THR A 119 5.30 21.83 -16.95
C THR A 119 4.20 20.79 -16.83
N LYS A 120 3.91 20.02 -17.89
CA LYS A 120 2.83 19.03 -17.93
C LYS A 120 3.31 17.66 -18.40
N THR A 121 2.71 16.64 -17.79
CA THR A 121 2.97 15.22 -18.11
C THR A 121 1.66 14.48 -18.26
N GLN A 122 1.53 13.66 -19.30
CA GLN A 122 0.44 12.71 -19.43
C GLN A 122 0.79 11.41 -18.70
N ILE A 123 -0.14 10.89 -17.92
CA ILE A 123 -0.06 9.60 -17.25
C ILE A 123 -1.05 8.67 -17.93
N ASN A 124 -0.58 7.54 -18.44
CA ASN A 124 -1.42 6.53 -19.07
C ASN A 124 -1.56 5.33 -18.13
N PHE A 125 -2.80 4.91 -17.89
CA PHE A 125 -3.11 3.79 -17.01
C PHE A 125 -3.45 2.51 -17.79
N HIS A 126 -3.48 1.38 -17.10
CA HIS A 126 -3.70 0.07 -17.74
C HIS A 126 -5.11 -0.14 -18.30
N ASN A 127 -6.11 0.61 -17.84
CA ASN A 127 -7.46 0.61 -18.40
C ASN A 127 -7.58 1.51 -19.65
N LYS A 128 -6.45 1.95 -20.23
CA LYS A 128 -6.37 2.87 -21.38
C LYS A 128 -6.85 4.30 -21.09
N GLN A 129 -7.29 4.60 -19.88
CA GLN A 129 -7.54 5.98 -19.47
C GLN A 129 -6.22 6.73 -19.28
N SER A 130 -6.28 8.06 -19.36
CA SER A 130 -5.13 8.91 -19.10
C SER A 130 -5.55 10.20 -18.41
N ILE A 131 -4.60 10.80 -17.70
CA ILE A 131 -4.76 12.14 -17.12
C ILE A 131 -3.54 12.99 -17.43
N VAL A 132 -3.75 14.31 -17.48
CA VAL A 132 -2.66 15.29 -17.55
C VAL A 132 -2.43 15.87 -16.17
N VAL A 133 -1.22 15.69 -15.66
CA VAL A 133 -0.79 16.24 -14.37
C VAL A 133 0.03 17.51 -14.57
N PRO A 134 -0.18 18.59 -13.78
CA PRO A 134 0.48 19.88 -13.95
C PRO A 134 1.88 19.90 -13.31
N VAL A 135 2.69 18.90 -13.62
CA VAL A 135 4.10 18.81 -13.23
C VAL A 135 4.95 18.29 -14.38
N SER A 136 6.25 18.64 -14.37
CA SER A 136 7.21 18.19 -15.37
C SER A 136 7.39 16.67 -15.34
N TYR A 137 7.81 16.11 -16.48
CA TYR A 137 8.11 14.68 -16.62
C TYR A 137 9.13 14.22 -15.57
N SER A 138 10.17 15.03 -15.33
CA SER A 138 11.22 14.74 -14.35
C SER A 138 10.70 14.62 -12.91
N ILE A 139 9.66 15.37 -12.54
CA ILE A 139 9.04 15.25 -11.22
C ILE A 139 8.35 13.90 -11.09
N ILE A 140 7.57 13.51 -12.11
CA ILE A 140 6.88 12.21 -12.10
C ILE A 140 7.88 11.06 -12.09
N GLU A 141 8.91 11.11 -12.92
CA GLU A 141 9.90 10.06 -13.00
C GLU A 141 10.65 9.87 -11.67
N ASN A 142 11.05 10.96 -11.02
CA ASN A 142 11.65 10.89 -9.69
C ASN A 142 10.72 10.28 -8.64
N GLN A 143 9.44 10.63 -8.66
CA GLN A 143 8.46 10.06 -7.72
C GLN A 143 8.20 8.57 -8.00
N MET A 144 8.15 8.18 -9.28
CA MET A 144 8.07 6.77 -9.71
C MET A 144 9.28 5.97 -9.20
N LEU A 145 10.50 6.48 -9.38
CA LEU A 145 11.74 5.83 -8.93
C LEU A 145 11.78 5.69 -7.39
N ARG A 146 11.42 6.75 -6.65
CA ARG A 146 11.33 6.71 -5.18
C ARG A 146 10.31 5.69 -4.69
N THR A 147 9.17 5.62 -5.36
CA THR A 147 8.12 4.66 -5.01
C THR A 147 8.53 3.23 -5.37
N ALA A 148 9.23 3.02 -6.48
CA ALA A 148 9.81 1.72 -6.83
C ALA A 148 10.82 1.24 -5.78
N MET A 149 11.69 2.14 -5.28
CA MET A 149 12.61 1.82 -4.19
C MET A 149 11.88 1.46 -2.89
N LEU A 150 10.83 2.21 -2.52
CA LEU A 150 9.99 1.89 -1.37
C LEU A 150 9.37 0.50 -1.50
N LYS A 151 8.72 0.25 -2.65
CA LYS A 151 8.06 -1.01 -2.97
C LYS A 151 9.03 -2.19 -2.89
N SER A 152 10.18 -2.08 -3.53
CA SER A 152 11.20 -3.14 -3.52
C SER A 152 11.60 -3.53 -2.11
N LYS A 153 11.94 -2.54 -1.25
CA LYS A 153 12.33 -2.79 0.13
C LYS A 153 11.22 -3.44 0.95
N LEU A 154 9.99 -2.90 0.88
CA LEU A 154 8.87 -3.43 1.68
C LEU A 154 8.44 -4.83 1.23
N LEU A 155 8.39 -5.10 -0.08
CA LEU A 155 8.05 -6.42 -0.59
C LEU A 155 9.13 -7.46 -0.27
N GLN A 156 10.41 -7.07 -0.29
CA GLN A 156 11.49 -7.94 0.17
C GLN A 156 11.32 -8.29 1.65
N THR A 157 11.06 -7.29 2.51
CA THR A 157 10.82 -7.53 3.95
C THR A 157 9.60 -8.42 4.20
N LEU A 158 8.50 -8.24 3.45
CA LEU A 158 7.34 -9.13 3.52
C LEU A 158 7.70 -10.57 3.16
N ALA A 159 8.35 -10.79 2.01
CA ALA A 159 8.73 -12.13 1.56
C ALA A 159 9.75 -12.81 2.51
N GLU A 160 10.64 -12.05 3.15
CA GLU A 160 11.54 -12.57 4.19
C GLU A 160 10.77 -12.95 5.47
N THR A 161 9.79 -12.13 5.85
CA THR A 161 8.94 -12.39 7.03
C THR A 161 8.10 -13.63 6.81
N GLU A 162 7.45 -13.77 5.65
CA GLU A 162 6.67 -14.96 5.29
C GLU A 162 7.50 -16.24 5.34
N ARG A 163 8.73 -16.21 4.79
CA ARG A 163 9.65 -17.36 4.84
C ARG A 163 10.00 -17.76 6.27
N LYS A 164 10.33 -16.78 7.13
CA LYS A 164 10.64 -17.04 8.55
C LYS A 164 9.44 -17.58 9.30
N THR A 165 8.26 -17.01 9.05
CA THR A 165 6.99 -17.45 9.64
C THR A 165 6.65 -18.87 9.22
N HIS A 166 6.79 -19.21 7.94
CA HIS A 166 6.57 -20.58 7.45
C HIS A 166 7.52 -21.58 8.10
N TYR A 167 8.81 -21.24 8.22
CA TYR A 167 9.79 -22.07 8.93
C TYR A 167 9.40 -22.30 10.39
N LEU A 168 9.01 -21.25 11.11
CA LEU A 168 8.57 -21.33 12.51
C LEU A 168 7.39 -22.30 12.67
N TYR A 169 6.35 -22.17 11.84
CA TYR A 169 5.18 -23.05 11.92
C TYR A 169 5.52 -24.51 11.62
N ASN A 170 6.40 -24.78 10.64
CA ASN A 170 6.85 -26.13 10.37
C ASN A 170 7.63 -26.73 11.55
N ALA A 171 8.52 -25.94 12.18
CA ALA A 171 9.29 -26.39 13.34
C ALA A 171 8.38 -26.70 14.55
N MET A 172 7.35 -25.88 14.79
CA MET A 172 6.35 -26.12 15.84
C MET A 172 5.58 -27.42 15.61
N GLN A 173 5.10 -27.67 14.37
CA GLN A 173 4.38 -28.90 14.06
C GLN A 173 5.25 -30.16 14.17
N VAL A 174 6.54 -30.07 13.88
CA VAL A 174 7.49 -31.18 14.09
C VAL A 174 7.68 -31.44 15.57
N ASN A 175 7.80 -30.39 16.38
CA ASN A 175 7.93 -30.52 17.84
C ASN A 175 6.67 -31.10 18.48
N ASP A 176 5.48 -30.67 18.07
CA ASP A 176 4.21 -31.21 18.57
C ASP A 176 4.10 -32.71 18.26
N ARG A 177 4.40 -33.14 17.01
CA ARG A 177 4.43 -34.57 16.64
C ARG A 177 5.46 -35.38 17.42
N ASN A 178 6.65 -34.81 17.66
CA ASN A 178 7.68 -35.47 18.46
C ASN A 178 7.26 -35.58 19.93
N SER A 179 6.59 -34.57 20.48
CA SER A 179 6.06 -34.60 21.85
C SER A 179 4.94 -35.63 22.00
N ASP A 180 4.03 -35.73 21.03
CA ASP A 180 2.98 -36.76 20.99
C ASP A 180 3.56 -38.17 20.85
N PHE A 181 4.60 -38.33 20.04
CA PHE A 181 5.31 -39.60 19.89
C PHE A 181 6.00 -40.02 21.20
N GLN A 182 6.71 -39.09 21.85
CA GLN A 182 7.37 -39.33 23.15
C GLN A 182 6.36 -39.58 24.27
N ALA A 183 5.21 -38.90 24.30
CA ALA A 183 4.15 -39.17 25.27
C ALA A 183 3.54 -40.57 25.10
N LYS A 184 3.30 -41.00 23.85
CA LYS A 184 2.79 -42.35 23.55
C LYS A 184 3.77 -43.47 23.87
N HIS A 185 5.09 -43.24 23.72
CA HIS A 185 6.11 -44.28 23.91
C HIS A 185 6.81 -44.21 25.28
N GLY A 186 6.78 -43.07 25.97
CA GLY A 186 7.29 -42.91 27.34
C GLY A 186 6.42 -43.57 28.41
N LEU A 187 5.14 -43.81 28.12
CA LEU A 187 4.22 -44.53 29.01
C LEU A 187 4.49 -46.05 29.09
N MET A 188 5.32 -46.61 28.21
CA MET A 188 5.65 -48.05 28.21
C MET A 188 6.79 -48.45 29.17
N HIS A 189 7.50 -47.50 29.79
CA HIS A 189 8.67 -47.79 30.64
C HIS A 189 8.50 -47.52 32.14
N SER A 190 7.28 -47.26 32.64
CA SER A 190 7.04 -46.95 34.07
C SER A 190 6.32 -48.03 34.88
N SER A 191 6.29 -49.28 34.41
CA SER A 191 5.69 -50.39 35.17
C SER A 191 6.66 -51.57 35.28
N ASN A 192 7.69 -51.44 36.14
CA ASN A 192 8.35 -52.59 36.77
C ASN A 192 9.22 -52.14 37.96
N SER A 193 8.60 -51.95 39.13
CA SER A 193 9.32 -51.88 40.40
C SER A 193 8.40 -52.10 41.61
N TYR A 194 7.75 -53.26 41.71
CA TYR A 194 7.29 -53.78 43.01
C TYR A 194 7.25 -55.30 43.01
N LYS A 195 8.17 -55.90 43.78
CA LYS A 195 8.31 -57.29 44.29
C LYS A 195 9.82 -57.54 44.39
N GLU A 196 10.46 -57.74 45.54
CA GLU A 196 10.17 -58.68 46.62
C GLU A 196 10.78 -58.20 47.95
N GLY A 197 10.10 -58.51 49.05
CA GLY A 197 10.61 -58.38 50.41
C GLY A 197 9.86 -59.32 51.34
N ARG A 198 10.36 -60.55 51.46
CA ARG A 198 10.18 -61.46 52.60
C ARG A 198 11.43 -62.33 52.72
#